data_AF-A0A928SSC1-F1
#
_entry.id   AF-A0A928SSC1-F1
#
_cell.length_a   1.000
_cell.length_b   1.000
_cell.length_c   1.000
_cell.angle_alpha   90.00
_cell.angle_beta   90.00
_cell.angle_gamma   90.00
#
_symmetry.space_group_name_H-M   'P 1'
#
loop_
_entity.id
_entity.type
_entity.pdbx_description
1 polymer ?
#
loop_
_entity_poly.entity_id
_entity_poly.type
_entity_poly.pdbx_seq_one_letter_code
_entity_poly.pdbx_strand_id
1 'polypeptide(L)'
;MHVETHELESDFPDYVELIAELRHRDAKFQALFDSYSRTNFEVVKAEEADVPMSDFSFEELKKRRVYLKDEIYGLLRAHAGKL
;
A
#
# COMPACT_ATOMS: atom_id res chain seq x y z
N MET A 1 -17.16 -0.61 -9.84
CA MET A 1 -16.67 -0.60 -8.45
C MET A 1 -15.48 0.33 -8.41
N HIS A 2 -15.65 1.57 -7.95
CA HIS A 2 -14.49 2.36 -7.51
C HIS A 2 -14.13 1.84 -6.13
N VAL A 3 -12.95 1.24 -6.00
CA VAL A 3 -12.32 1.05 -4.69
C VAL A 3 -11.81 2.44 -4.32
N GLU A 4 -12.53 3.15 -3.45
CA GLU A 4 -12.10 4.45 -2.96
C GLU A 4 -10.79 4.26 -2.19
N THR A 5 -9.76 5.01 -2.57
CA THR A 5 -8.34 4.76 -2.26
C THR A 5 -7.94 5.16 -0.83
N HIS A 6 -8.65 4.64 0.18
CA HIS A 6 -8.46 4.90 1.62
C HIS A 6 -7.19 4.26 2.21
N GLU A 7 -6.14 4.13 1.40
CA GLU A 7 -5.20 3.02 1.49
C GLU A 7 -3.75 3.45 1.71
N LEU A 8 -3.33 4.55 1.08
CA LEU A 8 -1.93 5.00 1.11
C LEU A 8 -1.83 6.54 1.12
N GLU A 9 -2.70 7.20 0.37
CA GLU A 9 -2.87 8.66 0.36
C GLU A 9 -3.29 9.20 1.74
N SER A 10 -4.03 8.40 2.52
CA SER A 10 -4.41 8.74 3.91
C SER A 10 -3.29 8.51 4.94
N ASP A 11 -2.34 7.61 4.68
CA ASP A 11 -1.17 7.40 5.56
C ASP A 11 -0.06 8.44 5.29
N PHE A 12 0.02 8.93 4.05
CA PHE A 12 1.04 9.85 3.59
C PHE A 12 0.42 11.10 2.93
N PRO A 13 -0.37 11.90 3.66
CA PRO A 13 -1.09 13.06 3.11
C PRO A 13 -0.15 14.10 2.47
N ASP A 14 1.04 14.29 3.02
CA ASP A 14 2.06 15.21 2.50
C ASP A 14 2.67 14.75 1.16
N TYR A 15 2.41 13.51 0.73
CA TYR A 15 2.98 12.91 -0.47
C TYR A 15 1.93 12.58 -1.55
N VAL A 16 0.66 12.97 -1.38
CA VAL A 16 -0.44 12.60 -2.31
C VAL A 16 -0.15 12.98 -3.76
N GLU A 17 0.33 14.19 -4.02
CA GLU A 17 0.70 14.61 -5.38
C GLU A 17 1.85 13.77 -5.96
N LEU A 18 2.85 13.44 -5.14
CA LEU A 18 3.99 12.61 -5.55
C LEU A 18 3.57 11.14 -5.76
N ILE A 19 2.65 10.60 -4.95
CA ILE A 19 2.05 9.27 -5.13
C ILE A 19 1.34 9.22 -6.49
N ALA A 20 0.50 10.21 -6.79
CA ALA A 20 -0.21 10.29 -8.06
C ALA A 20 0.76 10.38 -9.26
N GLU A 21 1.82 11.20 -9.15
CA GLU A 21 2.86 11.30 -10.19
C GLU A 21 3.60 9.96 -10.39
N LEU A 22 4.11 9.35 -9.32
CA LEU A 22 4.92 8.14 -9.38
C LEU A 22 4.13 6.92 -9.85
N ARG A 23 2.82 6.84 -9.58
CA ARG A 23 1.95 5.79 -10.17
C ARG A 23 1.91 5.79 -11.70
N HIS A 24 2.22 6.92 -12.34
CA HIS A 24 2.29 7.05 -13.79
C HIS A 24 3.72 7.09 -14.35
N ARG A 25 4.71 7.50 -13.55
CA ARG A 25 6.09 7.71 -14.00
C ARG A 25 7.09 6.64 -13.55
N ASP A 26 6.82 5.89 -12.49
CA ASP A 26 7.72 4.90 -11.92
C ASP A 26 7.04 3.52 -11.86
N ALA A 27 7.40 2.64 -12.79
CA ALA A 27 6.84 1.29 -12.88
C ALA A 27 7.17 0.41 -11.64
N LYS A 28 8.26 0.70 -10.91
CA LYS A 28 8.56 0.02 -9.64
C LYS A 28 7.59 0.50 -8.55
N PHE A 29 7.34 1.81 -8.49
CA PHE A 29 6.36 2.38 -7.58
C PHE A 29 4.96 1.82 -7.86
N GLN A 30 4.53 1.78 -9.11
CA GLN A 30 3.23 1.21 -9.50
C GLN A 30 3.10 -0.25 -9.04
N ALA A 31 4.10 -1.11 -9.30
CA ALA A 31 4.07 -2.51 -8.90
C ALA A 31 4.01 -2.70 -7.37
N LEU A 32 4.67 -1.83 -6.60
CA LEU A 32 4.58 -1.81 -5.13
C LEU A 32 3.21 -1.33 -4.65
N PHE A 33 2.65 -0.28 -5.26
CA PHE A 33 1.31 0.23 -4.96
C PHE A 33 0.24 -0.85 -5.20
N ASP A 34 0.27 -1.51 -6.36
CA ASP A 34 -0.68 -2.57 -6.71
C ASP A 34 -0.55 -3.78 -5.75
N SER A 35 0.68 -4.12 -5.36
CA SER A 35 0.96 -5.16 -4.34
C SER A 35 0.43 -4.78 -2.96
N TYR A 36 0.57 -3.51 -2.58
CA TYR A 36 0.10 -2.97 -1.31
C TYR A 36 -1.43 -2.98 -1.24
N SER A 37 -2.10 -2.38 -2.24
CA SER A 37 -3.57 -2.33 -2.31
C SER A 37 -4.20 -3.71 -2.28
N ARG A 38 -3.60 -4.70 -2.97
CA ARG A 38 -4.05 -6.09 -2.88
C ARG A 38 -3.86 -6.66 -1.48
N THR A 39 -2.69 -6.46 -0.87
CA THR A 39 -2.39 -6.99 0.47
C THR A 39 -3.33 -6.41 1.52
N ASN A 40 -3.58 -5.09 1.51
CA ASN A 40 -4.51 -4.49 2.46
C ASN A 40 -5.96 -4.93 2.21
N PHE A 41 -6.41 -5.05 0.95
CA PHE A 41 -7.73 -5.61 0.65
C PHE A 41 -7.90 -7.04 1.21
N GLU A 42 -6.87 -7.88 1.12
CA GLU A 42 -6.84 -9.21 1.73
C GLU A 42 -6.83 -9.13 3.28
N VAL A 43 -6.15 -8.15 3.89
CA VAL A 43 -6.20 -7.89 5.35
C VAL A 43 -7.59 -7.42 5.81
N VAL A 44 -8.20 -6.44 5.14
CA VAL A 44 -9.53 -5.91 5.48
C VAL A 44 -10.58 -7.01 5.38
N LYS A 45 -10.55 -7.83 4.32
CA LYS A 45 -11.45 -9.00 4.21
C LYS A 45 -11.26 -10.06 5.29
N ALA A 46 -10.04 -10.24 5.78
CA ALA A 46 -9.77 -11.11 6.92
C ALA A 46 -10.24 -10.47 8.24
N GLU A 47 -10.11 -9.15 8.41
CA GLU A 47 -10.62 -8.38 9.55
C GLU A 47 -12.16 -8.38 9.63
N GLU A 48 -12.84 -8.32 8.49
CA GLU A 48 -14.31 -8.41 8.36
C GLU A 48 -14.84 -9.86 8.49
N ALA A 49 -13.97 -10.85 8.70
CA ALA A 49 -14.29 -12.28 8.80
C ALA A 49 -14.99 -12.91 7.57
N ASP A 50 -14.95 -12.24 6.41
CA ASP A 50 -15.48 -12.73 5.12
C ASP A 50 -14.63 -13.90 4.55
N VAL A 51 -13.40 -14.07 5.06
CA VAL A 51 -12.45 -15.09 4.60
C VAL A 51 -11.99 -15.99 5.75
N PRO A 52 -12.16 -17.33 5.67
CA PRO A 52 -11.63 -18.26 6.66
C PRO A 52 -10.10 -18.34 6.54
N MET A 53 -9.41 -17.54 7.35
CA MET A 53 -7.95 -17.45 7.42
C MET A 53 -7.44 -17.93 8.78
N SER A 54 -6.27 -18.58 8.79
CA SER A 54 -5.56 -18.91 10.03
C SER A 54 -4.90 -17.64 10.61
N ASP A 55 -4.92 -17.46 11.93
CA ASP A 55 -4.25 -16.37 12.66
C ASP A 55 -2.81 -16.15 12.18
N PHE A 56 -2.08 -17.24 11.89
CA PHE A 56 -0.72 -17.16 11.37
C PHE A 56 -0.66 -16.49 9.99
N SER A 57 -1.53 -16.90 9.06
CA SER A 57 -1.60 -16.31 7.72
C SER A 57 -2.04 -14.83 7.76
N PHE A 58 -2.93 -14.50 8.69
CA PHE A 58 -3.39 -13.13 8.90
C PHE A 58 -2.30 -12.21 9.45
N GLU A 59 -1.49 -12.68 10.40
CA GLU A 59 -0.32 -11.93 10.88
C GLU A 59 0.77 -11.79 9.81
N GLU A 60 0.98 -12.79 8.95
CA GLU A 60 1.89 -12.65 7.80
C GLU A 60 1.39 -11.58 6.80
N LEU A 61 0.08 -11.49 6.54
CA LEU A 61 -0.49 -10.41 5.73
C LEU A 61 -0.29 -9.02 6.36
N LYS A 62 -0.48 -8.88 7.68
CA LYS A 62 -0.22 -7.61 8.39
C LYS A 62 1.25 -7.20 8.29
N LYS A 63 2.19 -8.13 8.51
CA LYS A 63 3.63 -7.89 8.33
C LYS A 63 3.93 -7.48 6.89
N ARG A 64 3.32 -8.13 5.90
CA ARG A 64 3.48 -7.80 4.49
C ARG A 64 2.94 -6.40 4.17
N ARG A 65 1.79 -6.01 4.74
CA ARG A 65 1.22 -4.65 4.63
C ARG A 65 2.19 -3.59 5.15
N VAL A 66 2.77 -3.80 6.35
CA VAL A 66 3.75 -2.87 6.94
C VAL A 66 5.01 -2.78 6.09
N TYR A 67 5.60 -3.91 5.70
CA TYR A 67 6.80 -3.94 4.85
C TYR A 67 6.58 -3.19 3.51
N LEU A 68 5.41 -3.34 2.89
CA LEU A 68 5.09 -2.63 1.66
C LEU A 68 4.92 -1.11 1.88
N LYS A 69 4.38 -0.67 3.02
CA LYS A 69 4.38 0.77 3.38
C LYS A 69 5.80 1.31 3.53
N ASP A 70 6.70 0.57 4.17
CA ASP A 70 8.10 1.00 4.37
C ASP A 70 8.86 1.13 3.03
N GLU A 71 8.72 0.16 2.12
CA GLU A 71 9.31 0.23 0.76
C GLU A 71 8.76 1.42 -0.04
N ILE A 72 7.45 1.65 0.01
CA ILE A 72 6.78 2.76 -0.68
C ILE A 72 7.25 4.11 -0.08
N TYR A 73 7.27 4.25 1.24
CA TYR A 73 7.77 5.45 1.91
C TYR A 73 9.25 5.71 1.60
N GLY A 74 10.07 4.66 1.51
CA GLY A 74 11.46 4.75 1.06
C GLY A 74 11.58 5.34 -0.35
N LEU A 75 10.72 4.94 -1.29
CA LEU A 75 10.67 5.53 -2.64
C LEU A 75 10.16 6.98 -2.63
N LEU A 76 9.10 7.28 -1.87
CA LEU A 76 8.58 8.65 -1.73
C LEU A 76 9.66 9.60 -1.21
N ARG A 77 10.40 9.20 -0.16
CA ARG A 77 11.53 9.96 0.37
C ARG A 77 12.68 10.10 -0.62
N ALA A 78 12.99 9.04 -1.38
CA ALA A 78 14.08 9.05 -2.37
C ALA A 78 13.78 9.89 -3.61
N HIS A 79 12.51 10.14 -3.94
CA HIS A 79 12.08 11.05 -5.00
C HIS A 79 11.87 12.48 -4.47
N ALA A 80 11.24 12.66 -3.31
CA ALA A 80 11.06 13.97 -2.67
C ALA A 80 12.39 14.68 -2.34
N GLY A 81 13.46 13.93 -2.05
CA GLY A 81 14.82 14.48 -1.86
C GLY A 81 15.60 14.78 -3.15
N LYS A 82 14.98 14.65 -4.33
CA LYS A 82 15.58 14.95 -5.65
C LYS A 82 14.85 16.06 -6.41
N LEU A 83 13.73 16.53 -5.87
CA LEU A 83 12.98 17.72 -6.31
C LEU A 83 13.58 18.98 -5.65
#